data_AF-A0A316VN50-F1
#
_entry.id   AF-A0A316VN50-F1
#
_cell.length_a   1.000
_cell.length_b   1.000
_cell.length_c   1.000
_cell.angle_alpha   90.00
_cell.angle_beta   90.00
_cell.angle_gamma   90.00
#
_symmetry.space_group_name_H-M   'P 1'
#
loop_
_entity.id
_entity.type
_entity.pdbx_description
1 polymer ?
#
loop_
_entity_poly.entity_id
_entity_poly.type
_entity_poly.pdbx_seq_one_letter_code
_entity_poly.pdbx_strand_id
1 'polypeptide(L)'
;MSAYDIRRQRHIWTYPNLVVRPNEPYFKNGTYTSYAAVLAFACAHTTIKGESIQVTFLEFEIVHRDLIAARELVIQRESELVPVGKRATDVYIEEQMRGMIVDEDGKGYKPNPAYTIDQERIDVAEAEKAGCEDRLDAAKRAVEDLLGNAKMRAQSVGAPVAGTRLVFVDLAGAEYSTTGSTTGTGSVAAAPQTSLERQEGRQINTDLLALKEVIRARASRQSRIPYRNSPLTMVLKEHFEHELAPQDTSFMILNVAEASAQLTATVNTLQFGSLVGVVAG
;
A
#
# COMPACT_ATOMS: atom_id res chain seq x y z
N MET A 1 0.11 16.55 -18.73
CA MET A 1 -0.03 15.80 -17.46
C MET A 1 -0.79 14.53 -17.79
N SER A 2 -0.08 13.43 -18.07
CA SER A 2 -0.72 12.13 -18.31
C SER A 2 -0.96 11.48 -16.95
N ALA A 3 -2.22 11.20 -16.63
CA ALA A 3 -2.59 10.50 -15.42
C ALA A 3 -2.18 9.02 -15.58
N TYR A 4 -1.38 8.51 -14.66
CA TYR A 4 -1.11 7.08 -14.54
C TYR A 4 -2.44 6.37 -14.24
N ASP A 5 -2.96 5.62 -15.21
CA ASP A 5 -4.20 4.84 -15.05
C ASP A 5 -3.86 3.46 -14.48
N ILE A 6 -3.80 3.38 -13.16
CA ILE A 6 -3.59 2.12 -12.44
C ILE A 6 -4.89 1.31 -12.50
N ARG A 7 -5.00 0.40 -13.47
CA ARG A 7 -6.15 -0.51 -13.57
C ARG A 7 -6.14 -1.55 -12.45
N ARG A 8 -6.96 -1.35 -11.41
CA ARG A 8 -7.23 -2.37 -10.38
C ARG A 8 -8.32 -3.34 -10.85
N GLN A 9 -7.96 -4.59 -11.14
CA GLN A 9 -8.95 -5.65 -11.38
C GLN A 9 -9.61 -6.11 -10.06
N ARG A 10 -10.94 -6.21 -10.05
CA ARG A 10 -11.74 -6.59 -8.87
C ARG A 10 -12.34 -7.98 -9.00
N HIS A 11 -11.56 -9.03 -8.73
CA HIS A 11 -12.08 -10.40 -8.66
C HIS A 11 -11.97 -10.92 -7.21
N ILE A 12 -13.08 -11.50 -6.70
CA ILE A 12 -13.15 -12.09 -5.36
C ILE A 12 -13.32 -13.60 -5.51
N TRP A 13 -12.44 -14.39 -4.88
CA TRP A 13 -12.55 -15.85 -4.82
C TRP A 13 -12.90 -16.29 -3.40
N THR A 14 -13.95 -17.09 -3.26
CA THR A 14 -14.42 -17.58 -1.95
C THR A 14 -14.23 -19.09 -1.84
N TYR A 15 -13.57 -19.51 -0.77
CA TYR A 15 -13.50 -20.88 -0.28
C TYR A 15 -14.31 -20.97 1.04
N PRO A 16 -14.58 -22.17 1.59
CA PRO A 16 -15.43 -22.32 2.79
C PRO A 16 -15.04 -21.37 3.93
N ASN A 17 -13.74 -21.24 4.20
CA ASN A 17 -13.20 -20.45 5.31
C ASN A 17 -12.27 -19.29 4.87
N LEU A 18 -11.98 -19.18 3.58
CA LEU A 18 -10.98 -18.25 3.04
C LEU A 18 -11.61 -17.36 1.97
N VAL A 19 -11.22 -16.09 1.96
CA VAL A 19 -11.58 -15.15 0.91
C VAL A 19 -10.29 -14.56 0.36
N VAL A 20 -10.13 -14.64 -0.96
CA VAL A 20 -9.10 -13.90 -1.70
C VAL A 20 -9.79 -12.73 -2.38
N ARG A 21 -9.42 -11.51 -2.01
CA ARG A 21 -10.06 -10.30 -2.51
C ARG A 21 -9.03 -9.23 -2.90
N PRO A 22 -9.38 -8.26 -3.76
CA PRO A 22 -8.55 -7.09 -3.98
C PRO A 22 -8.37 -6.35 -2.66
N ASN A 23 -7.20 -5.77 -2.46
CA ASN A 23 -6.93 -5.00 -1.25
C ASN A 23 -7.82 -3.73 -1.17
N GLU A 24 -8.55 -3.57 -0.06
CA GLU A 24 -9.43 -2.41 0.16
C GLU A 24 -8.67 -1.26 0.84
N PRO A 25 -8.84 -0.01 0.38
CA PRO A 25 -8.07 1.14 0.89
C PRO A 25 -8.38 1.54 2.34
N TYR A 26 -9.38 0.91 2.97
CA TYR A 26 -9.82 1.24 4.32
C TYR A 26 -8.87 0.71 5.42
N PHE A 27 -8.14 -0.38 5.16
CA PHE A 27 -7.20 -0.93 6.13
C PHE A 27 -5.78 -0.46 5.83
N LYS A 28 -5.30 0.49 6.64
CA LYS A 28 -3.91 0.94 6.59
C LYS A 28 -2.96 -0.11 7.17
N ASN A 29 -1.69 0.03 6.79
CA ASN A 29 -0.56 -0.80 7.21
C ASN A 29 -0.55 -1.04 8.74
N GLY A 30 -0.34 -2.30 9.15
CA GLY A 30 -0.39 -2.76 10.55
C GLY A 30 -1.54 -3.74 10.89
N THR A 31 -2.47 -3.98 9.97
CA THR A 31 -3.60 -4.91 10.13
C THR A 31 -3.38 -6.27 9.45
N TYR A 32 -2.18 -6.51 8.92
CA TYR A 32 -1.80 -7.71 8.19
C TYR A 32 -0.79 -8.51 9.00
N THR A 33 -0.88 -9.82 8.94
CA THR A 33 0.00 -10.74 9.67
C THR A 33 1.32 -10.98 8.96
N SER A 34 1.34 -10.83 7.63
CA SER A 34 2.51 -11.02 6.78
C SER A 34 2.30 -10.38 5.40
N TYR A 35 3.42 -10.01 4.78
CA TYR A 35 3.48 -9.43 3.45
C TYR A 35 4.33 -10.31 2.54
N ALA A 36 3.83 -10.61 1.34
CA ALA A 36 4.66 -11.16 0.28
C ALA A 36 4.48 -10.36 -1.01
N ALA A 37 5.60 -9.84 -1.53
CA ALA A 37 5.65 -9.14 -2.80
C ALA A 37 6.40 -9.99 -3.82
N VAL A 38 5.82 -10.16 -5.00
CA VAL A 38 6.44 -10.81 -6.17
C VAL A 38 6.62 -9.75 -7.24
N LEU A 39 7.87 -9.39 -7.50
CA LEU A 39 8.27 -8.48 -8.57
C LEU A 39 8.72 -9.32 -9.78
N ALA A 40 7.96 -9.31 -10.86
CA ALA A 40 8.35 -9.95 -12.12
C ALA A 40 9.00 -8.92 -13.06
N PHE A 41 10.16 -9.25 -13.62
CA PHE A 41 10.90 -8.39 -14.55
C PHE A 41 11.08 -9.11 -15.89
N ALA A 42 10.52 -8.53 -16.96
CA ALA A 42 10.66 -9.06 -18.31
C ALA A 42 12.01 -8.70 -18.95
N CYS A 43 12.68 -9.68 -19.59
CA CYS A 43 13.73 -9.38 -20.56
C CYS A 43 13.09 -8.64 -21.76
N ALA A 44 13.86 -7.71 -22.32
CA ALA A 44 13.52 -6.65 -23.28
C ALA A 44 12.62 -6.97 -24.51
N HIS A 45 12.03 -8.16 -24.67
CA HIS A 45 11.33 -8.61 -25.88
C HIS A 45 10.07 -9.49 -25.65
N THR A 46 9.35 -9.34 -24.53
CA THR A 46 8.01 -9.95 -24.43
C THR A 46 6.94 -8.94 -24.82
N THR A 47 6.77 -8.72 -26.13
CA THR A 47 5.62 -7.97 -26.67
C THR A 47 4.43 -8.93 -26.76
N ILE A 48 3.52 -8.90 -25.79
CA ILE A 48 2.21 -9.54 -25.96
C ILE A 48 1.31 -8.52 -26.67
N LYS A 49 1.16 -8.67 -27.99
CA LYS A 49 0.12 -8.03 -28.81
C LYS A 49 0.06 -6.49 -28.80
N GLY A 50 1.19 -5.80 -29.00
CA GLY A 50 1.18 -4.40 -29.45
C GLY A 50 0.66 -3.36 -28.45
N GLU A 51 0.43 -3.75 -27.19
CA GLU A 51 0.22 -2.81 -26.08
C GLU A 51 1.50 -2.84 -25.23
N SER A 52 2.21 -1.72 -25.18
CA SER A 52 3.27 -1.49 -24.20
C SER A 52 2.63 -1.45 -22.81
N ILE A 53 2.57 -2.60 -22.13
CA ILE A 53 1.92 -2.67 -20.82
C ILE A 53 2.77 -1.87 -19.83
N GLN A 54 2.20 -0.73 -19.40
CA GLN A 54 2.68 0.05 -18.27
C GLN A 54 2.66 -0.85 -17.02
N VAL A 55 3.64 -0.69 -16.13
CA VAL A 55 3.80 -1.50 -14.91
C VAL A 55 2.45 -1.81 -14.25
N THR A 56 2.13 -3.09 -14.08
CA THR A 56 0.83 -3.53 -13.56
C THR A 56 0.97 -4.01 -12.11
N PHE A 57 0.10 -3.48 -11.24
CA PHE A 57 0.02 -3.87 -9.84
C PHE A 57 -1.25 -4.69 -9.60
N LEU A 58 -1.09 -5.89 -9.05
CA LEU A 58 -2.17 -6.75 -8.61
C LEU A 58 -1.99 -7.05 -7.12
N GLU A 59 -2.87 -6.50 -6.30
CA GLU A 59 -2.84 -6.70 -4.85
C GLU A 59 -4.00 -7.57 -4.42
N PHE A 60 -3.68 -8.67 -3.76
CA PHE A 60 -4.63 -9.59 -3.18
C PHE A 60 -4.42 -9.68 -1.67
N GLU A 61 -5.52 -9.84 -0.96
CA GLU A 61 -5.50 -10.18 0.45
C GLU A 61 -6.09 -11.58 0.63
N ILE A 62 -5.37 -12.44 1.35
CA ILE A 62 -5.85 -13.76 1.76
C ILE A 62 -6.33 -13.66 3.21
N VAL A 63 -7.65 -13.77 3.41
CA VAL A 63 -8.28 -13.47 4.71
C VAL A 63 -9.26 -14.55 5.13
N HIS A 64 -9.31 -14.84 6.42
CA HIS A 64 -10.35 -15.68 7.02
C HIS A 64 -11.65 -14.90 7.20
N ARG A 65 -12.81 -15.54 7.01
CA ARG A 65 -14.13 -14.87 7.13
C ARG A 65 -14.31 -14.18 8.49
N ASP A 66 -13.83 -14.78 9.57
CA ASP A 66 -13.92 -14.20 10.92
C ASP A 66 -13.17 -12.86 11.03
N LEU A 67 -12.01 -12.74 10.35
CA LEU A 67 -11.26 -11.48 10.34
C LEU A 67 -11.98 -10.41 9.52
N ILE A 68 -12.65 -10.80 8.43
CA ILE A 68 -13.50 -9.88 7.65
C ILE A 68 -14.65 -9.38 8.52
N ALA A 69 -15.38 -10.28 9.16
CA ALA A 69 -16.51 -9.92 10.01
C ALA A 69 -16.09 -9.03 11.19
N ALA A 70 -14.95 -9.33 11.84
CA ALA A 70 -14.41 -8.50 12.91
C ALA A 70 -14.03 -7.09 12.43
N ARG A 71 -13.44 -6.99 11.23
CA ARG A 71 -13.10 -5.71 10.59
C ARG A 71 -14.33 -4.89 10.18
N GLU A 72 -15.35 -5.54 9.61
CA GLU A 72 -16.63 -4.90 9.31
C GLU A 72 -17.31 -4.38 10.59
N LEU A 73 -17.20 -5.13 11.68
CA LEU A 73 -17.70 -4.69 12.98
C LEU A 73 -16.98 -3.41 13.46
N VAL A 74 -15.66 -3.31 13.30
CA VAL A 74 -14.91 -2.07 13.62
C VAL A 74 -15.46 -0.90 12.81
N ILE A 75 -15.63 -1.06 11.50
CA ILE A 75 -16.19 0.00 10.63
C ILE A 75 -17.58 0.41 11.11
N GLN A 76 -18.42 -0.56 11.47
CA GLN A 76 -19.75 -0.28 12.01
C GLN A 76 -19.69 0.50 13.32
N ARG A 77 -18.80 0.12 14.26
CA ARG A 77 -18.62 0.82 15.54
C ARG A 77 -18.07 2.23 15.36
N GLU A 78 -17.13 2.43 14.43
CA GLU A 78 -16.65 3.77 14.08
C GLU A 78 -17.79 4.64 13.53
N SER A 79 -18.62 4.07 12.64
CA SER A 79 -19.78 4.79 12.09
C SER A 79 -20.83 5.13 13.16
N GLU A 80 -21.04 4.28 14.16
CA GLU A 80 -21.95 4.54 15.29
C GLU A 80 -21.40 5.64 16.22
N LEU A 81 -20.09 5.67 16.45
CA LEU A 81 -19.45 6.65 17.33
C LEU A 81 -19.52 8.07 16.77
N VAL A 82 -19.40 8.25 15.45
CA VAL A 82 -19.36 9.58 14.82
C VAL A 82 -20.52 10.51 15.23
N PRO A 83 -21.81 10.15 15.05
CA PRO A 83 -22.92 11.01 15.43
C PRO A 83 -23.02 11.23 16.94
N VAL A 84 -22.69 10.22 17.75
CA VAL A 84 -22.75 10.29 19.22
C VAL A 84 -21.66 11.21 19.76
N GLY A 85 -20.43 11.05 19.27
CA GLY A 85 -19.29 11.88 19.65
C GLY A 85 -19.47 13.33 19.25
N LYS A 86 -20.05 13.58 18.07
CA LYS A 86 -20.45 14.94 17.67
C LYS A 86 -21.47 15.51 18.66
N ARG A 87 -22.52 14.75 18.99
CA ARG A 87 -23.57 15.22 19.91
C ARG A 87 -23.01 15.56 21.30
N ALA A 88 -22.14 14.72 21.85
CA ALA A 88 -21.48 14.99 23.13
C ALA A 88 -20.67 16.29 23.09
N THR A 89 -19.91 16.49 22.00
CA THR A 89 -19.15 17.73 21.77
C THR A 89 -20.07 18.95 21.64
N ASP A 90 -21.16 18.83 20.87
CA ASP A 90 -22.14 19.92 20.66
C ASP A 90 -22.81 20.29 21.99
N VAL A 91 -23.25 19.30 22.78
CA VAL A 91 -23.85 19.50 24.11
C VAL A 91 -22.87 20.20 25.06
N TYR A 92 -21.62 19.72 25.12
CA TYR A 92 -20.59 20.34 25.94
C TYR A 92 -20.38 21.81 25.56
N ILE A 93 -20.19 22.09 24.26
CA ILE A 93 -19.97 23.45 23.76
C ILE A 93 -21.18 24.34 24.06
N GLU A 94 -22.39 23.88 23.79
CA GLU A 94 -23.63 24.63 24.06
C GLU A 94 -23.76 25.01 25.53
N GLU A 95 -23.53 24.07 26.45
CA GLU A 95 -23.64 24.30 27.88
C GLU A 95 -22.55 25.27 28.39
N GLN A 96 -21.30 25.11 27.92
CA GLN A 96 -20.22 26.04 28.26
C GLN A 96 -20.46 27.45 27.72
N MET A 97 -21.00 27.58 26.49
CA MET A 97 -21.31 28.87 25.90
C MET A 97 -22.43 29.59 26.65
N ARG A 98 -23.47 28.89 27.11
CA ARG A 98 -24.56 29.48 27.91
C ARG A 98 -24.09 29.95 29.29
N GLY A 99 -23.08 29.27 29.82
CA GLY A 99 -22.39 29.64 31.05
C GLY A 99 -21.53 30.90 30.95
N MET A 100 -21.38 31.50 29.77
CA MET A 100 -20.58 32.72 29.56
C MET A 100 -21.40 33.84 28.90
N ILE A 101 -21.12 35.08 29.30
CA ILE A 101 -21.62 36.30 28.67
C ILE A 101 -20.46 37.21 28.30
N VAL A 102 -20.65 38.05 27.30
CA VAL A 102 -19.67 39.07 26.93
C VAL A 102 -19.63 40.13 28.03
N ASP A 103 -18.42 40.57 28.39
CA ASP A 103 -18.24 41.61 29.39
C ASP A 103 -18.74 42.98 28.90
N GLU A 104 -18.98 43.90 29.82
CA GLU A 104 -19.58 45.22 29.55
C GLU A 104 -18.73 46.07 28.58
N ASP A 105 -17.42 45.87 28.58
CA ASP A 105 -16.47 46.53 27.68
C ASP A 105 -16.38 45.87 26.29
N GLY A 106 -17.06 44.74 26.05
CA GLY A 106 -17.00 43.98 24.81
C GLY A 106 -15.65 43.30 24.52
N LYS A 107 -14.72 43.28 25.49
CA LYS A 107 -13.33 42.82 25.32
C LYS A 107 -13.03 41.45 25.93
N GLY A 108 -13.98 40.81 26.59
CA GLY A 108 -13.77 39.53 27.27
C GLY A 108 -15.07 38.77 27.55
N TYR A 109 -14.93 37.58 28.14
CA TYR A 109 -16.05 36.74 28.57
C TYR A 109 -16.05 36.62 30.10
N LYS A 110 -17.22 36.72 30.72
CA LYS A 110 -17.43 36.48 32.15
C LYS A 110 -18.48 35.40 32.38
N PRO A 111 -18.43 34.65 33.50
CA PRO A 111 -19.46 33.67 33.83
C PRO A 111 -20.85 34.31 33.89
N ASN A 112 -21.85 33.62 33.37
CA ASN A 112 -23.24 34.05 33.39
C ASN A 112 -23.87 33.76 34.76
N PRO A 113 -24.16 34.76 35.61
CA PRO A 113 -24.76 34.51 36.92
C PRO A 113 -26.22 34.04 36.84
N ALA A 114 -26.88 34.23 35.69
CA ALA A 114 -28.27 33.82 35.47
C ALA A 114 -28.41 32.39 34.91
N TYR A 115 -27.30 31.70 34.65
CA TYR A 115 -27.29 30.35 34.12
C TYR A 115 -26.37 29.44 34.92
N THR A 116 -26.87 28.28 35.31
CA THR A 116 -26.04 27.21 35.87
C THR A 116 -25.87 26.15 34.80
N ILE A 117 -24.63 25.74 34.55
CA ILE A 117 -24.30 24.70 33.57
C ILE A 117 -25.03 23.42 33.94
N ASP A 118 -25.74 22.84 32.97
CA ASP A 118 -26.40 21.54 33.14
C ASP A 118 -25.36 20.42 33.01
N GLN A 119 -24.71 20.12 34.13
CA GLN A 119 -23.69 19.09 34.18
C GLN A 119 -24.27 17.70 33.92
N GLU A 120 -25.51 17.44 34.33
CA GLU A 120 -26.17 16.15 34.10
C GLU A 120 -26.37 15.89 32.61
N ARG A 121 -26.78 16.92 31.84
CA ARG A 121 -26.89 16.83 30.37
C ARG A 121 -25.55 16.50 29.70
N ILE A 122 -24.45 17.11 30.16
CA ILE A 122 -23.10 16.82 29.67
C ILE A 122 -22.72 15.37 30.02
N ASP A 123 -22.91 14.97 31.27
CA ASP A 123 -22.53 13.65 31.77
C ASP A 123 -23.30 12.53 31.05
N VAL A 124 -24.59 12.72 30.78
CA VAL A 124 -25.40 11.77 30.00
C VAL A 124 -24.87 11.63 28.57
N ALA A 125 -24.51 12.74 27.91
CA ALA A 125 -24.00 12.72 26.55
C ALA A 125 -22.59 12.09 26.46
N GLU A 126 -21.71 12.38 27.42
CA GLU A 126 -20.39 11.77 27.53
C GLU A 126 -20.46 10.28 27.91
N ALA A 127 -21.40 9.87 28.76
CA ALA A 127 -21.60 8.46 29.10
C ALA A 127 -22.06 7.64 27.88
N GLU A 128 -22.95 8.19 27.05
CA GLU A 128 -23.37 7.53 25.80
C GLU A 128 -22.19 7.40 24.82
N LYS A 129 -21.37 8.45 24.68
CA LYS A 129 -20.15 8.44 23.88
C LYS A 129 -19.16 7.39 24.39
N ALA A 130 -18.90 7.35 25.70
CA ALA A 130 -18.01 6.36 26.31
C ALA A 130 -18.48 4.92 26.02
N GLY A 131 -19.79 4.65 26.09
CA GLY A 131 -20.33 3.34 25.73
C GLY A 131 -20.17 2.97 24.24
N CYS A 132 -20.05 3.95 23.34
CA CYS A 132 -19.67 3.71 21.94
C CYS A 132 -18.17 3.45 21.79
N GLU A 133 -17.33 4.21 22.51
CA GLU A 133 -15.87 4.05 22.54
C GLU A 133 -15.48 2.66 23.07
N ASP A 134 -16.08 2.21 24.17
CA ASP A 134 -15.85 0.88 24.73
C ASP A 134 -16.16 -0.25 23.73
N ARG A 135 -17.26 -0.10 22.98
CA ARG A 135 -17.65 -1.08 21.94
C ARG A 135 -16.70 -1.07 20.76
N LEU A 136 -16.19 0.10 20.38
CA LEU A 136 -15.18 0.24 19.34
C LEU A 136 -13.87 -0.41 19.78
N ASP A 137 -13.43 -0.18 21.01
CA ASP A 137 -12.21 -0.76 21.56
C ASP A 137 -12.31 -2.28 21.68
N ALA A 138 -13.46 -2.81 22.11
CA ALA A 138 -13.71 -4.25 22.13
C ALA A 138 -13.64 -4.86 20.72
N ALA A 139 -14.20 -4.19 19.71
CA ALA A 139 -14.14 -4.65 18.32
C ALA A 139 -12.70 -4.63 17.77
N LYS A 140 -11.92 -3.58 18.09
CA LYS A 140 -10.50 -3.50 17.70
C LYS A 140 -9.66 -4.58 18.35
N ARG A 141 -9.84 -4.85 19.66
CA ARG A 141 -9.17 -5.94 20.38
C ARG A 141 -9.48 -7.30 19.76
N ALA A 142 -10.73 -7.56 19.37
CA ALA A 142 -11.10 -8.80 18.70
C ALA A 142 -10.34 -9.01 17.37
N VAL A 143 -10.12 -7.94 16.60
CA VAL A 143 -9.29 -8.00 15.38
C VAL A 143 -7.83 -8.33 15.72
N GLU A 144 -7.27 -7.67 16.74
CA GLU A 144 -5.88 -7.92 17.19
C GLU A 144 -5.71 -9.37 17.69
N ASP A 145 -6.65 -9.89 18.46
CA ASP A 145 -6.64 -11.26 18.96
C ASP A 145 -6.70 -12.28 17.80
N LEU A 146 -7.57 -12.06 16.81
CA LEU A 146 -7.65 -12.92 15.62
C LEU A 146 -6.34 -12.93 14.84
N LEU A 147 -5.72 -11.75 14.64
CA LEU A 147 -4.42 -11.63 13.98
C LEU A 147 -3.31 -12.31 14.78
N GLY A 148 -3.28 -12.11 16.10
CA GLY A 148 -2.31 -12.72 17.01
C GLY A 148 -2.41 -14.24 17.02
N ASN A 149 -3.63 -14.77 17.12
CA ASN A 149 -3.91 -16.21 17.07
C ASN A 149 -3.53 -16.80 15.71
N ALA A 150 -3.85 -16.11 14.61
CA ALA A 150 -3.47 -16.54 13.27
C ALA A 150 -1.94 -16.61 13.13
N LYS A 151 -1.21 -15.60 13.62
CA LYS A 151 0.25 -15.55 13.60
C LYS A 151 0.88 -16.70 14.40
N MET A 152 0.38 -16.98 15.60
CA MET A 152 0.85 -18.12 16.40
C MET A 152 0.61 -19.46 15.68
N ARG A 153 -0.57 -19.63 15.08
CA ARG A 153 -0.91 -20.86 14.34
C ARG A 153 -0.01 -21.06 13.12
N ALA A 154 0.26 -20.01 12.37
CA ALA A 154 1.15 -20.06 11.22
C ALA A 154 2.57 -20.49 11.60
N GLN A 155 3.11 -19.96 12.70
CA GLN A 155 4.44 -20.36 13.22
C GLN A 155 4.50 -21.85 13.60
N SER A 156 3.39 -22.42 14.07
CA SER A 156 3.33 -23.83 14.47
C SER A 156 3.15 -24.82 13.31
N VAL A 157 2.54 -24.41 12.18
CA VAL A 157 2.17 -25.31 11.06
C VAL A 157 2.94 -25.00 9.76
N GLY A 158 3.66 -23.89 9.69
CA GLY A 158 4.33 -23.45 8.45
C GLY A 158 3.35 -23.06 7.33
N ALA A 159 2.11 -22.71 7.70
CA ALA A 159 1.05 -22.34 6.76
C ALA A 159 0.90 -20.82 6.62
N PRO A 160 0.53 -20.30 5.44
CA PRO A 160 0.31 -18.87 5.24
C PRO A 160 -0.76 -18.34 6.19
N VAL A 161 -0.47 -17.18 6.79
CA VAL A 161 -1.26 -16.62 7.88
C VAL A 161 -2.54 -15.97 7.34
N ALA A 162 -3.67 -16.11 8.03
CA ALA A 162 -4.86 -15.33 7.71
C ALA A 162 -4.58 -13.83 7.89
N GLY A 163 -4.84 -13.02 6.86
CA GLY A 163 -4.43 -11.61 6.81
C GLY A 163 -3.11 -11.37 6.07
N THR A 164 -2.69 -12.29 5.19
CA THR A 164 -1.53 -12.10 4.33
C THR A 164 -1.89 -11.21 3.14
N ARG A 165 -1.07 -10.20 2.88
CA ARG A 165 -1.16 -9.42 1.63
C ARG A 165 -0.16 -9.96 0.61
N LEU A 166 -0.68 -10.33 -0.56
CA LEU A 166 0.10 -10.72 -1.73
C LEU A 166 0.08 -9.60 -2.75
N VAL A 167 1.25 -9.14 -3.17
CA VAL A 167 1.39 -8.07 -4.16
C VAL A 167 2.18 -8.60 -5.35
N PHE A 168 1.55 -8.68 -6.51
CA PHE A 168 2.22 -8.96 -7.78
C PHE A 168 2.46 -7.66 -8.51
N VAL A 169 3.70 -7.48 -8.95
CA VAL A 169 4.12 -6.32 -9.74
C VAL A 169 4.73 -6.86 -11.02
N ASP A 170 4.06 -6.60 -12.13
CA ASP A 170 4.55 -6.94 -13.46
C ASP A 170 5.27 -5.71 -14.04
N LEU A 171 6.59 -5.80 -14.14
CA LEU A 171 7.45 -4.74 -14.67
C LEU A 171 7.61 -4.90 -16.17
N ALA A 172 7.32 -3.83 -16.91
CA ALA A 172 7.64 -3.73 -18.33
C ALA A 172 9.13 -4.00 -18.59
N GLY A 173 9.44 -4.52 -19.77
CA GLY A 173 10.82 -4.80 -20.16
C GLY A 173 11.66 -3.53 -20.28
N ALA A 174 12.93 -3.60 -19.86
CA ALA A 174 13.92 -2.56 -20.16
C ALA A 174 14.35 -2.67 -21.63
N GLU A 175 13.53 -2.10 -22.51
CA GLU A 175 13.86 -2.01 -23.92
C GLU A 175 14.97 -0.98 -24.16
N TYR A 176 16.12 -1.47 -24.62
CA TYR A 176 17.21 -0.65 -25.09
C TYR A 176 16.95 -0.34 -26.57
N SER A 177 16.41 0.83 -26.85
CA SER A 177 16.40 1.34 -28.21
C SER A 177 17.86 1.58 -28.62
N THR A 178 18.43 0.70 -29.44
CA THR A 178 19.73 0.90 -30.10
C THR A 178 19.58 1.96 -31.20
N THR A 179 19.21 3.18 -30.80
CA THR A 179 19.09 4.34 -31.69
C THR A 179 19.99 5.44 -31.16
N GLY A 180 21.28 5.13 -31.09
CA GLY A 180 22.32 6.08 -30.72
C GLY A 180 23.68 5.42 -30.74
N SER A 181 24.40 5.57 -31.85
CA SER A 181 25.82 5.21 -32.02
C SER A 181 26.17 3.72 -32.12
N THR A 182 25.98 3.14 -33.30
CA THR A 182 27.02 2.29 -33.92
C THR A 182 26.86 2.28 -35.44
N THR A 183 27.68 3.09 -36.12
CA THR A 183 28.21 2.72 -37.43
C THR A 183 28.99 1.41 -37.26
N GLY A 184 28.41 0.28 -37.64
CA GLY A 184 29.09 -1.00 -37.54
C GLY A 184 28.15 -2.20 -37.48
N THR A 185 27.93 -2.79 -38.66
CA THR A 185 27.62 -4.22 -38.89
C THR A 185 26.49 -4.87 -38.08
N GLY A 186 25.34 -5.04 -38.73
CA GLY A 186 24.49 -6.22 -38.53
C GLY A 186 23.23 -6.10 -37.68
N SER A 187 22.74 -4.90 -37.34
CA SER A 187 21.47 -4.77 -36.60
C SER A 187 20.27 -4.98 -37.54
N VAL A 188 19.45 -5.99 -37.25
CA VAL A 188 18.09 -6.14 -37.77
C VAL A 188 17.37 -4.81 -37.59
N ALA A 189 16.82 -4.24 -38.65
CA ALA A 189 16.15 -2.95 -38.61
C ALA A 189 15.05 -2.98 -37.54
N ALA A 190 15.26 -2.22 -36.45
CA ALA A 190 14.20 -2.00 -35.48
C ALA A 190 13.02 -1.37 -36.21
N ALA A 191 11.82 -1.94 -36.03
CA ALA A 191 10.60 -1.40 -36.61
C ALA A 191 10.49 0.10 -36.28
N PRO A 192 10.00 0.94 -37.21
CA PRO A 192 9.88 2.37 -36.97
C PRO A 192 8.93 2.60 -35.79
N GLN A 193 9.49 2.93 -34.62
CA GLN A 193 8.70 3.24 -33.44
C GLN A 193 7.96 4.56 -33.63
N THR A 194 6.76 4.67 -33.08
CA THR A 194 6.01 5.94 -33.03
C THR A 194 6.67 6.93 -32.06
N SER A 195 6.35 8.22 -32.16
CA SER A 195 6.84 9.22 -31.18
C SER A 195 6.32 8.91 -29.77
N LEU A 196 5.11 8.37 -29.68
CA LEU A 196 4.47 7.93 -28.45
C LEU A 196 5.22 6.76 -27.82
N GLU A 197 5.51 5.69 -28.59
CA GLU A 197 6.29 4.54 -28.10
C GLU A 197 7.68 4.94 -27.60
N ARG A 198 8.35 5.89 -28.26
CA ARG A 198 9.64 6.41 -27.77
C ARG A 198 9.51 7.14 -26.44
N GLN A 199 8.42 7.89 -26.25
CA GLN A 199 8.18 8.59 -24.99
C GLN A 199 7.86 7.60 -23.86
N GLU A 200 7.06 6.56 -24.15
CA GLU A 200 6.76 5.49 -23.21
C GLU A 200 8.02 4.72 -22.81
N GLY A 201 8.85 4.30 -23.77
CA GLY A 201 10.10 3.60 -23.50
C GLY A 201 11.08 4.43 -22.67
N ARG A 202 11.10 5.76 -22.84
CA ARG A 202 11.88 6.67 -21.96
C ARG A 202 11.34 6.70 -20.54
N GLN A 203 10.02 6.73 -20.36
CA GLN A 203 9.41 6.71 -19.03
C GLN A 203 9.67 5.38 -18.33
N ILE A 204 9.49 4.25 -19.03
CA ILE A 204 9.78 2.90 -18.51
C ILE A 204 11.23 2.81 -18.04
N ASN A 205 12.19 3.21 -18.88
CA ASN A 205 13.61 3.17 -18.51
C ASN A 205 13.95 4.09 -17.32
N THR A 206 13.28 5.25 -17.20
CA THR A 206 13.43 6.15 -16.04
C THR A 206 12.93 5.49 -14.76
N ASP A 207 11.76 4.84 -14.82
CA ASP A 207 11.14 4.17 -13.69
C ASP A 207 11.98 2.97 -13.22
N LEU A 208 12.52 2.18 -14.17
CA LEU A 208 13.39 1.03 -13.90
C LEU A 208 14.77 1.44 -13.36
N LEU A 209 15.34 2.54 -13.85
CA LEU A 209 16.60 3.08 -13.33
C LEU A 209 16.43 3.55 -11.88
N ALA A 210 15.34 4.26 -11.58
CA ALA A 210 15.02 4.66 -10.22
C ALA A 210 14.86 3.44 -9.29
N LEU A 211 14.20 2.37 -9.76
CA LEU A 211 14.06 1.12 -9.01
C LEU A 211 15.42 0.45 -8.74
N LYS A 212 16.32 0.43 -9.72
CA LYS A 212 17.70 -0.08 -9.54
C LYS A 212 18.47 0.69 -8.48
N GLU A 213 18.37 2.01 -8.47
CA GLU A 213 19.03 2.83 -7.45
C GLU A 213 18.44 2.61 -6.05
N VAL A 214 17.11 2.43 -5.95
CA VAL A 214 16.46 2.05 -4.69
C VAL A 214 16.98 0.72 -4.17
N ILE A 215 16.98 -0.34 -4.99
CA ILE A 215 17.46 -1.67 -4.60
C ILE A 215 18.94 -1.60 -4.20
N ARG A 216 19.77 -0.91 -4.98
CA ARG A 216 21.21 -0.74 -4.69
C ARG A 216 21.44 -0.03 -3.35
N ALA A 217 20.71 1.05 -3.10
CA ALA A 217 20.80 1.79 -1.84
C ALA A 217 20.38 0.93 -0.65
N ARG A 218 19.36 0.07 -0.81
CA ARG A 218 18.93 -0.89 0.23
C ARG A 218 19.96 -1.98 0.47
N ALA A 219 20.47 -2.61 -0.58
CA ALA A 219 21.53 -3.63 -0.49
C ALA A 219 22.79 -3.11 0.21
N SER A 220 23.10 -1.82 0.00
CA SER A 220 24.22 -1.14 0.64
C SER A 220 23.89 -0.55 2.02
N ARG A 221 22.68 -0.79 2.55
CA ARG A 221 22.18 -0.25 3.84
C ARG A 221 22.36 1.27 3.97
N GLN A 222 22.13 2.02 2.90
CA GLN A 222 22.22 3.48 2.92
C GLN A 222 21.11 4.08 3.81
N SER A 223 21.41 5.17 4.51
CA SER A 223 20.44 5.85 5.38
C SER A 223 19.30 6.51 4.63
N ARG A 224 19.54 6.94 3.37
CA ARG A 224 18.55 7.61 2.53
C ARG A 224 18.33 6.82 1.24
N ILE A 225 17.16 6.20 1.14
CA ILE A 225 16.75 5.47 -0.06
C ILE A 225 15.96 6.41 -1.00
N PRO A 226 16.29 6.50 -2.30
CA PRO A 226 15.73 7.50 -3.22
C PRO A 226 14.36 7.12 -3.80
N TYR A 227 13.39 6.77 -2.96
CA TYR A 227 12.05 6.35 -3.40
C TYR A 227 11.24 7.40 -4.17
N ARG A 228 11.68 8.66 -4.19
CA ARG A 228 10.97 9.77 -4.86
C ARG A 228 11.44 10.02 -6.30
N ASN A 229 12.37 9.21 -6.80
CA ASN A 229 12.94 9.40 -8.13
C ASN A 229 11.99 8.96 -9.25
N SER A 230 10.98 8.14 -8.95
CA SER A 230 9.90 7.81 -9.88
C SER A 230 8.57 7.53 -9.17
N PRO A 231 7.42 7.69 -9.84
CA PRO A 231 6.12 7.27 -9.29
C PRO A 231 6.12 5.79 -8.90
N LEU A 232 6.77 4.94 -9.72
CA LEU A 232 6.94 3.51 -9.46
C LEU A 232 7.62 3.26 -8.10
N THR A 233 8.75 3.92 -7.84
CA THR A 233 9.50 3.74 -6.59
C THR A 233 8.78 4.32 -5.37
N MET A 234 7.94 5.34 -5.57
CA MET A 234 7.10 5.88 -4.50
C MET A 234 6.02 4.89 -4.07
N VAL A 235 5.38 4.20 -5.02
CA VAL A 235 4.38 3.16 -4.75
C VAL A 235 5.04 1.94 -4.10
N LEU A 236 6.17 1.48 -4.64
CA LEU A 236 6.89 0.32 -4.11
C LEU A 236 7.52 0.54 -2.74
N LYS A 237 7.63 1.80 -2.29
CA LYS A 237 8.21 2.16 -1.00
C LYS A 237 7.63 1.35 0.14
N GLU A 238 6.30 1.23 0.21
CA GLU A 238 5.66 0.51 1.31
C GLU A 238 6.03 -0.97 1.32
N HIS A 239 6.21 -1.61 0.16
CA HIS A 239 6.57 -3.02 0.08
C HIS A 239 8.05 -3.27 0.44
N PHE A 240 8.91 -2.28 0.24
CA PHE A 240 10.33 -2.38 0.61
C PHE A 240 10.62 -1.99 2.07
N GLU A 241 9.81 -1.14 2.70
CA GLU A 241 10.04 -0.72 4.10
C GLU A 241 9.48 -1.71 5.14
N HIS A 242 8.61 -2.64 4.74
CA HIS A 242 7.95 -3.60 5.63
C HIS A 242 8.81 -4.81 6.06
N GLU A 243 10.12 -4.83 5.82
CA GLU A 243 11.03 -5.90 6.31
C GLU A 243 11.20 -5.98 7.86
N LEU A 244 10.23 -5.48 8.63
CA LEU A 244 10.22 -5.47 10.09
C LEU A 244 9.68 -6.76 10.72
N ALA A 245 9.06 -7.66 9.94
CA ALA A 245 8.61 -8.95 10.43
C ALA A 245 9.46 -10.10 9.85
N PRO A 246 9.92 -11.08 10.66
CA PRO A 246 10.69 -12.25 10.19
C PRO A 246 10.00 -13.14 9.14
N GLN A 247 8.73 -12.86 8.84
CA GLN A 247 7.85 -13.66 7.99
C GLN A 247 7.54 -12.96 6.66
N ASP A 248 8.02 -11.73 6.46
CA ASP A 248 7.77 -10.97 5.24
C ASP A 248 8.81 -11.35 4.18
N THR A 249 8.34 -11.82 3.03
CA THR A 249 9.20 -12.36 1.97
C THR A 249 8.93 -11.66 0.65
N SER A 250 9.95 -11.00 0.11
CA SER A 250 9.90 -10.44 -1.24
C SER A 250 10.71 -11.30 -2.20
N PHE A 251 10.12 -11.64 -3.35
CA PHE A 251 10.80 -12.40 -4.40
C PHE A 251 10.85 -11.58 -5.68
N MET A 252 11.96 -11.71 -6.41
CA MET A 252 12.10 -11.17 -7.75
C MET A 252 12.24 -12.30 -8.76
N ILE A 253 11.39 -12.30 -9.78
CA ILE A 253 11.45 -13.22 -10.92
C ILE A 253 12.13 -12.50 -12.08
N LEU A 254 13.23 -13.06 -12.56
CA LEU A 254 14.01 -12.53 -13.67
C LEU A 254 13.71 -13.36 -14.91
N ASN A 255 13.06 -12.75 -15.89
CA ASN A 255 12.93 -13.38 -17.20
C ASN A 255 14.20 -13.06 -18.00
N VAL A 256 14.83 -14.08 -18.57
CA VAL A 256 16.03 -13.94 -19.42
C VAL A 256 15.78 -14.58 -20.77
N ALA A 257 16.49 -14.13 -21.79
CA ALA A 257 16.40 -14.70 -23.13
C ALA A 257 17.68 -15.45 -23.50
N GLU A 258 17.51 -16.58 -24.19
CA GLU A 258 18.60 -17.43 -24.69
C GLU A 258 19.17 -16.94 -26.02
N ALA A 259 18.49 -16.00 -26.70
CA ALA A 259 18.92 -15.49 -28.00
C ALA A 259 20.22 -14.69 -27.88
N SER A 260 21.21 -15.01 -28.74
CA SER A 260 22.52 -14.33 -28.77
C SER A 260 22.39 -12.82 -29.00
N ALA A 261 21.42 -12.40 -29.81
CA ALA A 261 21.10 -10.98 -30.05
C ALA A 261 20.65 -10.23 -28.77
N GLN A 262 20.27 -10.94 -27.72
CA GLN A 262 19.75 -10.37 -26.46
C GLN A 262 20.70 -10.61 -25.28
N LEU A 263 21.94 -11.09 -25.53
CA LEU A 263 22.92 -11.40 -24.49
C LEU A 263 23.15 -10.21 -23.55
N THR A 264 23.31 -8.99 -24.08
CA THR A 264 23.51 -7.77 -23.28
C THR A 264 22.32 -7.51 -22.35
N ALA A 265 21.09 -7.68 -22.83
CA ALA A 265 19.88 -7.50 -22.03
C ALA A 265 19.77 -8.57 -20.94
N THR A 266 20.09 -9.83 -21.27
CA THR A 266 20.15 -10.95 -20.32
C THR A 266 21.19 -10.69 -19.22
N VAL A 267 22.41 -10.26 -19.57
CA VAL A 267 23.46 -9.93 -18.58
C VAL A 267 23.02 -8.78 -17.67
N ASN A 268 22.44 -7.71 -18.22
CA ASN A 268 21.94 -6.59 -17.42
C ASN A 268 20.86 -7.02 -16.42
N THR A 269 19.96 -7.91 -16.85
CA THR A 269 18.89 -8.47 -16.01
C THR A 269 19.46 -9.33 -14.87
N LEU A 270 20.45 -10.17 -15.17
CA LEU A 270 21.14 -10.98 -14.15
C LEU A 270 21.94 -10.13 -13.16
N GLN A 271 22.63 -9.09 -13.64
CA GLN A 271 23.32 -8.13 -12.78
C GLN A 271 22.35 -7.41 -11.83
N PHE A 272 21.19 -7.01 -12.33
CA PHE A 272 20.13 -6.44 -11.50
C PHE A 272 19.65 -7.43 -10.44
N GLY A 273 19.38 -8.67 -10.83
CA GLY A 273 19.02 -9.76 -9.93
C GLY A 273 20.02 -10.00 -8.80
N SER A 274 21.31 -9.92 -9.12
CA SER A 274 22.38 -10.10 -8.13
C SER A 274 22.33 -9.06 -7.00
N LEU A 275 21.86 -7.83 -7.28
CA LEU A 275 21.71 -6.79 -6.27
C LEU A 275 20.61 -7.11 -5.25
N VAL A 276 19.57 -7.82 -5.68
CA VAL A 276 18.45 -8.21 -4.82
C VAL A 276 18.84 -9.40 -3.93
N GLY A 277 19.55 -10.38 -4.47
CA GLY A 277 20.00 -11.56 -3.71
C GLY A 277 20.93 -11.24 -2.53
N VAL A 278 21.68 -10.12 -2.61
CA VAL A 278 22.57 -9.66 -1.53
C VAL A 278 21.80 -8.99 -0.37
N VAL A 279 20.56 -8.53 -0.59
CA VAL A 279 19.70 -7.94 0.46
C VAL A 279 19.14 -9.02 1.39
N ALA A 280 19.01 -10.26 0.91
CA ALA A 280 18.39 -11.38 1.63
C ALA A 280 19.36 -12.18 2.53
N GLY A 281 20.57 -11.67 2.78
CA GLY A 281 21.62 -12.30 3.59
C GLY A 281 21.91 -11.58 4.91
#